data_AF-I7IQ46-F1
#
_entry.id   AF-I7IQ46-F1
#
_cell.length_a   1.000
_cell.length_b   1.000
_cell.length_c   1.000
_cell.angle_alpha   90.00
_cell.angle_beta   90.00
_cell.angle_gamma   90.00
#
_symmetry.space_group_name_H-M   'P 1'
#
loop_
_entity.id
_entity.type
_entity.pdbx_description
1 polymer ?
#
loop_
_entity_poly.entity_id
_entity_poly.type
_entity_poly.pdbx_seq_one_letter_code
_entity_poly.pdbx_strand_id
1 'polypeptide(L)'
;MLESVEVENAIRQETAMGEVYYINKITGEKVIKGSRRPDGSIRKDIKVRPGYIPKDEQSVFVPRVRHKTNEISAKSTSVPGWDDSMAPNGSNNKFKTNNNARIKNKKRNNKQDKCFEIIEGVEAIKISQQEEKEAGKTMSKDNKIRNLAKS
;
A
#
# COMPACT_ATOMS: atom_id res chain seq x y z
N MET A 1 33.68 -12.36 12.29
CA MET A 1 33.54 -13.52 11.37
C MET A 1 32.20 -14.25 11.47
N LEU A 2 31.29 -13.90 12.39
CA LEU A 2 30.00 -14.61 12.55
C LEU A 2 28.86 -14.06 11.66
N GLU A 3 28.95 -12.82 11.18
CA GLU A 3 27.90 -12.20 10.35
C GLU A 3 27.77 -12.81 8.95
N SER A 4 28.80 -13.46 8.42
CA SER A 4 28.79 -14.04 7.06
C SER A 4 28.03 -15.36 6.98
N VAL A 5 28.04 -16.16 8.06
CA VAL A 5 27.47 -17.52 8.08
C VAL A 5 25.93 -17.51 8.15
N GLU A 6 25.33 -16.45 8.72
CA GLU A 6 23.87 -16.32 8.81
C GLU A 6 23.22 -15.92 7.47
N VAL A 7 23.99 -15.32 6.55
CA VAL A 7 23.47 -14.83 5.26
C VAL A 7 23.28 -15.97 4.25
N GLU A 8 24.14 -16.99 4.28
CA GLU A 8 24.07 -18.14 3.34
C GLU A 8 22.84 -19.03 3.55
N ASN A 9 22.29 -19.02 4.77
CA ASN A 9 21.16 -19.86 5.16
C ASN A 9 19.81 -19.16 5.09
N ALA A 10 19.74 -17.93 4.58
CA ALA A 10 18.50 -17.17 4.48
C ALA A 10 17.90 -17.20 3.06
N ILE A 11 16.60 -17.48 2.95
CA ILE A 11 15.83 -17.34 1.70
C ILE A 11 15.18 -15.95 1.69
N ARG A 12 15.36 -15.21 0.60
CA ARG A 12 14.67 -13.95 0.35
C ARG A 12 13.25 -14.24 -0.16
N GLN A 13 12.25 -13.73 0.54
CA GLN A 13 10.85 -13.77 0.13
C GLN A 13 10.38 -12.33 -0.14
N GLU A 14 9.81 -12.10 -1.31
CA GLU A 14 9.19 -10.83 -1.68
C GLU A 14 7.67 -10.97 -1.68
N THR A 15 6.98 -9.90 -1.32
CA THR A 15 5.52 -9.77 -1.43
C THR A 15 5.14 -9.00 -2.69
N ALA A 16 3.85 -9.02 -3.05
CA ALA A 16 3.33 -8.29 -4.21
C ALA A 16 3.57 -6.76 -4.13
N MET A 17 3.61 -6.18 -2.92
CA MET A 17 3.89 -4.76 -2.71
C MET A 17 5.36 -4.44 -2.46
N GLY A 18 6.25 -5.43 -2.62
CA GLY A 18 7.70 -5.22 -2.53
C GLY A 18 8.28 -5.24 -1.11
N GLU A 19 7.51 -5.65 -0.10
CA GLU A 19 8.09 -5.96 1.21
C GLU A 19 9.01 -7.18 1.09
N VAL A 20 10.21 -7.09 1.68
CA VAL A 20 11.24 -8.13 1.61
C VAL A 20 11.46 -8.74 2.97
N TYR A 21 11.35 -10.06 3.04
CA TYR A 21 11.59 -10.87 4.21
C TYR A 21 12.75 -11.83 3.99
N TYR A 22 13.48 -12.13 5.05
CA TYR A 22 14.54 -13.13 5.06
C TYR A 22 14.12 -14.25 6.01
N ILE A 23 14.03 -15.47 5.48
CA ILE A 23 13.65 -16.67 6.24
C ILE A 23 14.89 -17.53 6.47
N ASN A 24 15.22 -17.79 7.72
CA ASN A 24 16.29 -18.72 8.05
C ASN A 24 15.82 -20.16 7.77
N LYS A 25 16.54 -20.90 6.92
CA LYS A 25 16.19 -22.28 6.50
C LYS A 25 16.17 -23.27 7.67
N ILE A 26 16.97 -23.02 8.71
CA ILE A 26 17.14 -23.95 9.83
C ILE A 26 16.07 -23.68 10.90
N THR A 27 15.91 -22.40 11.29
CA THR A 27 15.01 -22.02 12.39
C THR A 27 13.61 -21.66 11.93
N GLY A 28 13.41 -21.36 10.65
CA GLY A 28 12.16 -20.83 10.11
C GLY A 28 11.87 -19.38 10.54
N GLU A 29 12.79 -18.71 11.26
CA GLU A 29 12.59 -17.33 11.70
C GLU A 29 12.53 -16.37 10.50
N LYS A 30 11.49 -15.54 10.48
CA LYS A 30 11.30 -14.49 9.46
C LYS A 30 11.76 -13.14 10.01
N VAL A 31 12.61 -12.46 9.26
CA VAL A 31 13.25 -11.19 9.68
C VAL A 31 13.24 -10.18 8.54
N ILE A 32 12.99 -8.90 8.87
CA ILE A 32 13.23 -7.76 7.98
C ILE A 32 14.60 -7.19 8.32
N LYS A 33 15.48 -7.08 7.32
CA LYS A 33 16.83 -6.57 7.50
C LYS A 33 16.82 -5.07 7.82
N GLY A 34 17.70 -4.67 8.72
CA GLY A 34 17.89 -3.28 9.09
C GLY A 34 18.35 -2.41 7.92
N SER A 35 17.75 -1.22 7.79
CA SER A 35 18.15 -0.25 6.76
C SER A 35 19.30 0.64 7.21
N ARG A 36 20.01 1.21 6.24
CA ARG A 36 21.09 2.17 6.48
C ARG A 36 20.51 3.57 6.69
N ARG A 37 20.95 4.26 7.75
CA ARG A 37 20.61 5.66 7.99
C ARG A 37 21.46 6.58 7.08
N PRO A 38 21.07 7.85 6.89
CA PRO A 38 21.85 8.78 6.07
C PRO A 38 23.30 8.99 6.58
N ASP A 39 23.52 8.94 7.89
CA ASP A 39 24.83 8.97 8.55
C ASP A 39 25.65 7.67 8.39
N GLY A 40 25.06 6.65 7.77
CA GLY A 40 25.70 5.37 7.49
C GLY A 40 25.56 4.33 8.58
N SER A 41 25.09 4.68 9.78
CA SER A 41 24.77 3.67 10.81
C SER A 41 23.61 2.76 10.36
N ILE A 42 23.62 1.51 10.81
CA ILE A 42 22.62 0.51 10.43
C ILE A 42 21.53 0.43 11.52
N ARG A 43 20.27 0.28 11.12
CA ARG A 43 19.16 0.00 12.03
C ARG A 43 19.19 -1.47 12.42
N LYS A 44 18.67 -1.82 13.60
CA LYS A 44 18.55 -3.23 13.98
C LYS A 44 17.56 -3.97 13.08
N ASP A 45 17.78 -5.27 12.93
CA ASP A 45 16.85 -6.18 12.28
C ASP A 45 15.52 -6.28 13.07
N ILE A 46 14.42 -6.49 12.35
CA ILE A 46 13.08 -6.61 12.92
C ILE A 46 12.58 -8.04 12.76
N LYS A 47 12.31 -8.72 13.87
CA LYS A 47 11.73 -10.06 13.86
C LYS A 47 10.24 -10.01 13.53
N VAL A 48 9.80 -10.89 12.64
CA VAL A 48 8.40 -11.06 12.27
C VAL A 48 7.81 -12.24 13.03
N ARG A 49 6.58 -12.08 13.51
CA ARG A 49 5.88 -13.15 14.25
C ARG A 49 5.63 -14.36 13.33
N PRO A 50 5.81 -15.61 13.81
CA PRO A 50 5.46 -16.80 13.03
C PRO A 50 3.96 -16.78 12.67
N GLY A 51 3.66 -17.12 11.41
CA GLY A 51 2.29 -17.15 10.87
C GLY A 51 1.72 -15.77 10.49
N TYR A 52 2.47 -14.67 10.62
CA TYR A 52 2.03 -13.37 10.10
C TYR A 52 1.96 -13.39 8.57
N ILE A 53 0.82 -12.97 8.03
CA ILE A 53 0.55 -12.84 6.59
C ILE A 53 0.41 -11.35 6.27
N PRO A 54 1.21 -10.80 5.34
CA PRO A 54 1.15 -9.39 4.96
C PRO A 54 -0.21 -9.06 4.33
N LYS A 55 -0.62 -7.80 4.45
CA LYS A 55 -1.98 -7.35 4.09
C LYS A 55 -2.34 -7.63 2.63
N ASP A 56 -1.37 -7.59 1.73
CA ASP A 56 -1.61 -7.77 0.30
C ASP A 56 -1.86 -9.23 -0.07
N GLU A 57 -1.41 -10.16 0.76
CA GLU A 57 -1.67 -11.60 0.64
C GLU A 57 -2.89 -12.03 1.47
N GLN A 58 -3.43 -11.15 2.33
CA GLN A 58 -4.64 -11.44 3.08
C GLN A 58 -5.83 -11.51 2.12
N SER A 59 -6.54 -12.65 2.17
CA SER A 59 -7.72 -12.83 1.33
C SER A 59 -8.83 -11.85 1.74
N VAL A 60 -9.49 -11.29 0.73
CA VAL A 60 -10.69 -10.47 0.97
C VAL A 60 -11.77 -11.39 1.53
N PHE A 61 -12.44 -10.96 2.60
CA PHE A 61 -13.55 -11.72 3.16
C PHE A 61 -14.64 -11.92 2.11
N VAL A 62 -14.95 -13.20 1.85
CA VAL A 62 -16.09 -13.60 1.03
C VAL A 62 -17.09 -14.31 1.92
N PRO A 63 -18.36 -13.86 1.97
CA PRO A 63 -19.37 -14.51 2.80
C PRO A 63 -19.67 -15.91 2.28
N ARG A 64 -20.04 -16.81 3.20
CA ARG A 64 -20.32 -18.24 2.90
C ARG A 64 -21.31 -18.45 1.75
N VAL A 65 -22.34 -17.60 1.65
CA VAL A 65 -23.34 -17.67 0.57
C VAL A 65 -22.69 -17.45 -0.80
N ARG A 66 -21.77 -16.49 -0.92
CA ARG A 66 -21.06 -16.21 -2.17
C ARG A 66 -20.10 -17.35 -2.56
N HIS A 67 -19.46 -18.00 -1.59
CA HIS A 67 -18.65 -19.18 -1.90
C HIS A 67 -19.49 -20.29 -2.55
N LYS A 68 -20.66 -20.60 -1.98
CA LYS A 68 -21.58 -21.60 -2.56
C LYS A 68 -22.04 -21.24 -3.96
N THR A 69 -22.43 -19.98 -4.19
CA THR A 69 -22.86 -19.55 -5.53
C THR A 69 -21.71 -19.61 -6.53
N ASN A 70 -20.50 -19.22 -6.13
CA ASN A 70 -19.31 -19.29 -6.98
C ASN A 70 -18.94 -20.75 -7.30
N GLU A 71 -19.02 -21.66 -6.33
CA GLU A 71 -18.77 -23.09 -6.55
C GLU A 71 -19.80 -23.72 -7.50
N ILE A 72 -21.09 -23.41 -7.33
CA ILE A 72 -22.17 -23.88 -8.21
C ILE A 72 -21.95 -23.33 -9.62
N SER A 73 -21.70 -22.03 -9.73
CA SER A 73 -21.43 -21.37 -11.02
C SER A 73 -20.16 -21.88 -11.70
N ALA A 74 -19.11 -22.22 -10.95
CA ALA A 74 -17.88 -22.75 -11.50
C ALA A 74 -18.04 -24.19 -12.02
N LYS A 75 -18.96 -24.97 -11.42
CA LYS A 75 -19.32 -26.33 -11.88
C LYS A 75 -20.36 -26.33 -12.99
N SER A 76 -21.26 -25.34 -13.04
CA SER A 76 -22.25 -25.21 -14.11
C SER A 76 -21.65 -24.40 -15.25
N THR A 77 -21.17 -25.07 -16.30
CA THR A 77 -20.66 -24.42 -17.52
C THR A 77 -21.76 -23.62 -18.25
N SER A 78 -23.03 -23.97 -18.02
CA SER A 78 -24.19 -23.34 -18.64
C SER A 78 -25.36 -23.28 -17.67
N VAL A 79 -26.18 -22.23 -17.76
CA VAL A 79 -27.43 -22.13 -17.00
C VAL A 79 -28.35 -23.27 -17.47
N PRO A 80 -29.02 -24.02 -16.58
CA PRO A 80 -29.96 -25.06 -17.00
C PRO A 80 -30.98 -24.54 -18.01
N GLY A 81 -31.04 -25.18 -19.18
CA GLY A 81 -31.90 -24.75 -20.30
C GLY A 81 -31.24 -23.80 -21.31
N TRP A 82 -29.96 -23.46 -21.14
CA TRP A 82 -29.20 -22.65 -22.09
C TRP A 82 -28.38 -23.56 -23.03
N ASP A 83 -28.71 -23.50 -24.31
CA ASP A 83 -28.04 -24.23 -25.40
C ASP A 83 -27.20 -23.26 -26.24
N ASP A 84 -25.88 -23.41 -26.17
CA ASP A 84 -24.93 -22.56 -26.91
C ASP A 84 -25.05 -22.74 -28.44
N SER A 85 -25.71 -23.80 -28.92
CA SER A 85 -25.96 -24.03 -30.36
C SER A 85 -27.10 -23.17 -30.92
N MET A 86 -27.98 -22.64 -30.06
CA MET A 86 -29.01 -21.68 -30.44
C MET A 86 -28.51 -20.22 -30.42
N ALA A 87 -27.27 -19.99 -29.97
CA ALA A 87 -26.68 -18.67 -30.02
C ALA A 87 -26.45 -18.28 -31.49
N PRO A 88 -26.93 -17.10 -31.95
CA PRO A 88 -26.71 -16.68 -33.33
C PRO A 88 -25.21 -16.60 -33.60
N ASN A 89 -24.74 -17.37 -34.59
CA ASN A 89 -23.37 -17.39 -35.08
C ASN A 89 -22.88 -15.95 -35.30
N GLY A 90 -22.02 -15.46 -34.41
CA GLY A 90 -21.45 -14.11 -34.50
C GLY A 90 -21.84 -13.12 -33.40
N SER A 91 -22.59 -13.51 -32.36
CA SER A 91 -22.78 -12.61 -31.21
C SER A 91 -21.52 -12.57 -30.32
N ASN A 92 -20.60 -11.68 -30.69
CA ASN A 92 -19.74 -11.01 -29.71
C ASN A 92 -20.66 -10.20 -28.77
N ASN A 93 -21.39 -10.89 -27.89
CA ASN A 93 -22.23 -10.29 -26.86
C ASN A 93 -21.31 -9.68 -25.79
N LYS A 94 -20.66 -8.57 -26.17
CA LYS A 94 -20.31 -7.52 -25.22
C LYS A 94 -21.64 -7.04 -24.67
N PHE A 95 -22.11 -7.69 -23.59
CA PHE A 95 -23.17 -7.16 -22.76
C PHE A 95 -22.88 -5.67 -22.60
N LYS A 96 -23.78 -4.81 -23.12
CA LYS A 96 -23.66 -3.36 -22.97
C LYS A 96 -23.72 -3.11 -21.48
N THR A 97 -22.56 -3.07 -20.84
CA THR A 97 -22.45 -2.79 -19.41
C THR A 97 -23.11 -1.45 -19.20
N ASN A 98 -24.11 -1.42 -18.33
CA ASN A 98 -24.87 -0.22 -18.01
C ASN A 98 -23.85 0.85 -17.58
N ASN A 99 -23.57 1.82 -18.46
CA ASN A 99 -22.54 2.84 -18.26
C ASN A 99 -22.77 3.63 -16.96
N ASN A 100 -23.97 3.57 -16.38
CA ASN A 100 -24.31 4.12 -15.08
C ASN A 100 -23.40 3.62 -13.94
N ALA A 101 -22.98 2.35 -13.94
CA ALA A 101 -22.04 1.85 -12.92
C ALA A 101 -20.63 2.43 -13.12
N ARG A 102 -20.18 2.54 -14.38
CA ARG A 102 -18.90 3.15 -14.75
C ARG A 102 -18.87 4.65 -14.45
N ILE A 103 -19.97 5.36 -14.70
CA ILE A 103 -20.15 6.79 -14.38
C ILE A 103 -20.14 7.01 -12.87
N LYS A 104 -20.79 6.15 -12.07
CA LYS A 104 -20.74 6.23 -10.60
C LYS A 104 -19.32 5.99 -10.07
N ASN A 105 -18.59 5.01 -10.59
CA ASN A 105 -17.20 4.78 -10.19
C ASN A 105 -16.28 5.94 -10.60
N LYS A 106 -16.43 6.49 -11.81
CA LYS A 106 -15.68 7.68 -12.23
C LYS A 106 -15.94 8.90 -11.33
N LYS A 107 -17.18 9.10 -10.88
CA LYS A 107 -17.51 10.16 -9.90
C LYS A 107 -16.87 9.93 -8.52
N ARG A 108 -16.74 8.68 -8.08
CA ARG A 108 -16.08 8.35 -6.80
C ARG A 108 -14.57 8.58 -6.86
N ASN A 109 -13.93 8.17 -7.95
CA ASN A 109 -12.49 8.39 -8.16
C ASN A 109 -12.19 9.88 -8.27
N ASN A 110 -12.93 10.64 -9.10
CA ASN A 110 -12.77 12.09 -9.18
C ASN A 110 -13.00 12.82 -7.84
N LYS A 111 -13.84 12.27 -6.94
CA LYS A 111 -14.03 12.83 -5.59
C LYS A 111 -12.84 12.50 -4.69
N GLN A 112 -12.27 11.30 -4.79
CA GLN A 112 -11.06 10.91 -4.07
C GLN A 112 -9.85 11.73 -4.53
N ASP A 113 -9.67 11.89 -5.84
CA ASP A 113 -8.59 12.69 -6.43
C ASP A 113 -8.72 14.17 -6.02
N LYS A 114 -9.93 14.73 -6.07
CA LYS A 114 -10.18 16.10 -5.55
C LYS A 114 -9.94 16.21 -4.05
N CYS A 115 -10.34 15.22 -3.26
CA CYS A 115 -10.06 15.22 -1.82
C CYS A 115 -8.55 15.11 -1.54
N PHE A 116 -7.81 14.36 -2.35
CA PHE A 116 -6.35 14.24 -2.27
C PHE A 116 -5.66 15.55 -2.63
N GLU A 117 -6.04 16.20 -3.74
CA GLU A 117 -5.56 17.53 -4.12
C GLU A 117 -5.87 18.60 -3.05
N ILE A 118 -7.05 18.54 -2.42
CA ILE A 118 -7.40 19.43 -1.30
C ILE A 118 -6.51 19.14 -0.08
N ILE A 119 -6.19 17.88 0.23
CA ILE A 119 -5.32 17.52 1.35
C ILE A 119 -3.88 17.99 1.10
N GLU A 120 -3.32 17.75 -0.08
CA GLU A 120 -1.99 18.23 -0.46
C GLU A 120 -1.91 19.76 -0.44
N GLY A 121 -2.94 20.46 -0.94
CA GLY A 121 -3.02 21.92 -0.87
C GLY A 121 -3.07 22.45 0.57
N VAL A 122 -3.80 21.78 1.46
CA VAL A 122 -3.89 22.15 2.89
C VAL A 122 -2.58 21.85 3.64
N GLU A 123 -1.87 20.79 3.27
CA GLU A 123 -0.54 20.49 3.81
C GLU A 123 0.51 21.50 3.34
N ALA A 124 0.50 21.89 2.06
CA ALA A 124 1.38 22.93 1.53
C ALA A 124 1.17 24.30 2.22
N ILE A 125 -0.08 24.68 2.49
CA ILE A 125 -0.41 25.93 3.22
C ILE A 125 0.06 25.86 4.68
N LYS A 126 0.05 24.67 5.31
CA LYS A 126 0.56 24.52 6.69
C LYS A 126 2.09 24.62 6.75
N ILE A 127 2.78 24.10 5.74
CA ILE A 127 4.26 24.16 5.66
C ILE A 127 4.71 25.62 5.47
N SER A 128 4.08 26.37 4.56
CA SER A 128 4.43 27.78 4.34
C SER A 128 4.17 28.66 5.58
N GLN A 129 3.07 28.43 6.31
CA GLN A 129 2.78 29.16 7.55
C GLN A 129 3.71 28.77 8.73
N GLN A 130 4.39 27.62 8.68
CA GLN A 130 5.39 27.23 9.67
C GLN A 130 6.74 27.90 9.38
N GLU A 131 7.13 27.99 8.11
CA GLU A 131 8.37 28.67 7.69
C GLU A 131 8.34 30.17 8.02
N GLU A 132 7.21 30.85 7.82
CA GLU A 132 7.07 32.27 8.21
C GLU A 132 7.17 32.49 9.72
N LYS A 133 6.67 31.54 10.54
CA LYS A 133 6.75 31.59 12.00
C LYS A 133 8.16 31.31 12.53
N GLU A 134 8.93 30.46 11.85
CA GLU A 134 10.32 30.17 12.20
C GLU A 134 11.25 31.33 11.80
N ALA A 135 11.02 31.96 10.63
CA ALA A 135 11.76 33.15 10.19
C ALA A 135 11.53 34.37 11.08
N GLY A 136 10.31 34.57 11.62
CA GLY A 136 10.04 35.63 12.59
C GLY A 136 10.80 35.44 13.92
N LYS A 137 11.09 34.18 14.29
CA LYS A 137 11.75 33.83 15.56
C LYS A 137 13.27 34.00 15.51
N THR A 138 13.90 33.93 14.34
CA THR A 138 15.34 34.19 14.16
C THR A 138 15.65 35.68 14.20
N MET A 139 14.84 36.50 13.51
CA MET A 139 14.97 37.97 13.52
C MET A 139 14.84 38.58 14.92
N SER A 140 14.00 38.00 15.79
CA SER A 140 13.86 38.39 17.20
C SER A 140 15.11 38.07 18.04
N LYS A 141 15.81 36.97 17.76
CA LYS A 141 17.04 36.59 18.47
C LYS A 141 18.20 37.50 18.08
N ASP A 142 18.32 37.85 16.81
CA ASP A 142 19.40 38.72 16.32
C ASP A 142 19.28 40.14 16.86
N ASN A 143 18.06 40.68 16.99
CA ASN A 143 17.82 41.97 17.64
C ASN A 143 18.15 41.94 19.15
N LYS A 144 17.88 40.82 19.83
CA LYS A 144 18.23 40.63 21.25
C LYS A 144 19.76 40.60 21.45
N ILE A 145 20.48 39.95 20.54
CA ILE A 145 21.95 39.89 20.57
C ILE A 145 22.56 41.28 20.31
N ARG A 146 22.02 42.06 19.36
CA ARG A 146 22.50 43.43 19.09
C ARG A 146 22.32 44.41 20.26
N ASN A 147 21.27 44.25 21.06
CA ASN A 147 21.02 45.12 22.22
C ASN A 147 21.93 44.79 23.42
N LEU A 148 22.39 43.54 23.54
CA LEU A 148 23.34 43.10 24.57
C LEU A 148 24.79 43.51 24.26
N ALA A 149 25.14 43.67 22.99
CA ALA A 149 26.48 44.11 22.56
C ALA A 149 26.68 45.64 22.60
N LYS A 150 25.65 46.40 22.99
CA LYS A 150 25.66 47.87 23.07
C LYS A 150 25.61 48.40 24.52
N SER A 151 25.67 47.52 25.53
CA SER A 151 25.78 47.89 26.95
C SER A 151 27.20 47.74 27.46
#